data_AF-H1G581-F1
#
_entry.id   AF-H1G581-F1
#
_cell.length_a   1.000
_cell.length_b   1.000
_cell.length_c   1.000
_cell.angle_alpha   90.00
_cell.angle_beta   90.00
_cell.angle_gamma   90.00
#
_symmetry.space_group_name_H-M   'P 1'
#
loop_
_entity.id
_entity.type
_entity.pdbx_description
1 polymer ?
#
loop_
_entity_poly.entity_id
_entity_poly.type
_entity_poly.pdbx_seq_one_letter_code
_entity_poly.pdbx_strand_id
1 'polypeptide(L)'
;MNAHPLLIGAADGHPVAITPRMANRHGLIAGATGTGKTITLQTLAQSFSDLGVPVFVPDIKGDFSGIAVPGQMNDRVRERAGQVGLDDLDMHGAPTVFWDVFGEQGHPLRLTIADLGPTLLSRLMNLNETQSGLMQLVFRVADDNGWLLLDLKDLRAMVNWVGEQRQTLSRTYGNIAPASLGAIQRSLLSLESQGAEQFFGEPAVTLEDFLQTDEQGRGVINILHAERLYRASPLVYSTLLLWLLSELFEQLPEVGDADKPRFVLFFDEAHLLFKDAPKSLTDRIEQVVRLIRSKGVGVYFVTQNPLDLPEPVLGQLGNRIQHALRAFTPRDQKAVRAAAQTFRAKPGLNTEAEILSMSTGTALVSVLDERGQPTPVERTLIRPPASRIGPLNDAERRALIQSSPLAGVYDTPVDRESAYEILQRQAEAALSEPTTTVTTQQAARSRRGSGGGTSRRGDSVLAATAKSTARAVGTQIGRQIVRGLLGSLTGKRR
;
A
#
# COMPACT_ATOMS: atom_id res chain seq x y z
N MET A 1 9.10 -25.81 -18.29
CA MET A 1 8.75 -25.05 -19.50
C MET A 1 9.52 -23.75 -19.44
N ASN A 2 10.38 -23.45 -20.42
CA ASN A 2 11.05 -22.15 -20.47
C ASN A 2 9.98 -21.09 -20.68
N ALA A 3 9.81 -20.16 -19.74
CA ALA A 3 8.85 -19.08 -19.86
C ALA A 3 9.16 -18.27 -21.13
N HIS A 4 8.15 -18.05 -21.97
CA HIS A 4 8.31 -17.30 -23.21
C HIS A 4 8.70 -15.85 -22.92
N PRO A 5 9.61 -15.24 -23.70
CA PRO A 5 9.95 -13.82 -23.57
C PRO A 5 8.72 -12.92 -23.66
N LEU A 6 8.67 -11.89 -22.82
CA LEU A 6 7.61 -10.89 -22.79
C LEU A 6 7.81 -9.90 -23.94
N LEU A 7 7.22 -10.21 -25.09
CA LEU A 7 7.37 -9.39 -26.31
C LEU A 7 6.84 -7.98 -26.09
N ILE A 8 7.71 -6.98 -26.26
CA ILE A 8 7.35 -5.55 -26.25
C ILE A 8 6.97 -5.09 -27.66
N GLY A 9 7.68 -5.59 -28.67
CA GLY A 9 7.55 -5.14 -30.04
C GLY A 9 8.69 -5.66 -30.91
N ALA A 10 8.93 -5.01 -32.05
CA ALA A 10 10.04 -5.35 -32.93
C ALA A 10 10.84 -4.12 -33.38
N ALA A 11 12.14 -4.28 -33.54
CA ALA A 11 13.06 -3.31 -34.13
C ALA A 11 13.64 -3.91 -35.40
N ASP A 12 13.38 -3.28 -36.56
CA ASP A 12 13.80 -3.77 -37.88
C ASP A 12 13.40 -5.24 -38.14
N GLY A 13 12.21 -5.65 -37.67
CA GLY A 13 11.70 -7.02 -37.79
C GLY A 13 12.24 -8.01 -36.75
N HIS A 14 13.18 -7.59 -35.89
CA HIS A 14 13.69 -8.42 -34.80
C HIS A 14 12.90 -8.20 -33.50
N PRO A 15 12.48 -9.27 -32.81
CA PRO A 15 11.70 -9.14 -31.58
C PRO A 15 12.52 -8.51 -30.45
N VAL A 16 11.92 -7.54 -29.77
CA VAL A 16 12.43 -6.91 -28.55
C VAL A 16 11.53 -7.33 -27.41
N ALA A 17 12.09 -8.07 -26.45
CA ALA A 17 11.32 -8.71 -25.38
C ALA A 17 12.07 -8.70 -24.04
N ILE A 18 11.34 -8.69 -22.93
CA ILE A 18 11.92 -8.88 -21.60
C ILE A 18 11.98 -10.39 -21.31
N THR A 19 13.16 -10.89 -20.98
CA THR A 19 13.29 -12.25 -20.44
C THR A 19 12.60 -12.33 -19.08
N PRO A 20 11.71 -13.30 -18.81
CA PRO A 20 10.91 -13.33 -17.58
C PRO A 20 11.76 -13.30 -16.30
N ARG A 21 12.89 -14.00 -16.27
CA ARG A 21 13.87 -13.96 -15.16
C ARG A 21 14.43 -12.56 -14.87
N MET A 22 14.45 -11.68 -15.85
CA MET A 22 14.94 -10.30 -15.73
C MET A 22 13.84 -9.28 -15.42
N ALA A 23 12.58 -9.70 -15.37
CA ALA A 23 11.46 -8.80 -15.13
C ALA A 23 11.36 -8.29 -13.67
N ASN A 24 11.96 -8.99 -12.69
CA ASN A 24 12.06 -8.50 -11.32
C ASN A 24 13.15 -7.43 -11.13
N ARG A 25 13.90 -7.07 -12.19
CA ARG A 25 14.89 -5.98 -12.18
C ARG A 25 14.28 -4.62 -12.51
N HIS A 26 12.98 -4.49 -12.25
CA HIS A 26 12.18 -3.29 -12.37
C HIS A 26 12.18 -2.68 -13.78
N GLY A 27 11.38 -1.64 -13.98
CA GLY A 27 11.36 -0.95 -15.26
C GLY A 27 10.80 0.47 -15.22
N LEU A 28 11.06 1.19 -16.29
CA LEU A 28 10.58 2.53 -16.56
C LEU A 28 9.82 2.55 -17.89
N ILE A 29 8.60 3.07 -17.88
CA ILE A 29 7.83 3.41 -19.07
C ILE A 29 7.59 4.92 -19.06
N ALA A 30 8.26 5.65 -19.93
CA ALA A 30 8.21 7.12 -19.96
C ALA A 30 7.77 7.67 -21.31
N GLY A 31 7.26 8.90 -21.35
CA GLY A 31 6.81 9.56 -22.59
C GLY A 31 5.65 10.53 -22.38
N ALA A 32 5.41 11.42 -23.34
CA ALA A 32 4.31 12.39 -23.26
C ALA A 32 2.92 11.72 -23.29
N THR A 33 1.87 12.48 -22.99
CA THR A 33 0.48 11.99 -23.08
C THR A 33 0.14 11.57 -24.52
N GLY A 34 -0.53 10.43 -24.68
CA GLY A 34 -0.97 9.92 -25.98
C GLY A 34 0.10 9.29 -26.87
N THR A 35 1.32 9.06 -26.36
CA THR A 35 2.42 8.49 -27.16
C THR A 35 2.46 6.96 -27.19
N GLY A 36 1.77 6.29 -26.27
CA GLY A 36 1.66 4.82 -26.23
C GLY A 36 2.01 4.17 -24.89
N LYS A 37 2.27 4.96 -23.83
CA LYS A 37 2.59 4.44 -22.48
C LYS A 37 1.57 3.42 -21.96
N THR A 38 0.28 3.77 -21.97
CA THR A 38 -0.80 2.89 -21.47
C THR A 38 -0.86 1.59 -22.26
N ILE A 39 -0.64 1.62 -23.58
CA ILE A 39 -0.57 0.41 -24.42
C ILE A 39 0.62 -0.47 -24.02
N THR A 40 1.78 0.13 -23.73
CA THR A 40 2.95 -0.64 -23.27
C THR A 40 2.70 -1.27 -21.91
N LEU A 41 2.13 -0.51 -20.97
CA LEU A 41 1.71 -1.00 -19.66
C LEU A 41 0.75 -2.19 -19.84
N GLN A 42 -0.31 -2.03 -20.64
CA GLN A 42 -1.31 -3.05 -20.93
C GLN A 42 -0.70 -4.32 -21.54
N THR A 43 0.14 -4.17 -22.55
CA THR A 43 0.83 -5.30 -23.18
C THR A 43 1.71 -6.07 -22.18
N LEU A 44 2.46 -5.36 -21.33
CA LEU A 44 3.31 -6.00 -20.33
C LEU A 44 2.48 -6.66 -19.22
N ALA A 45 1.46 -5.97 -18.68
CA ALA A 45 0.57 -6.51 -17.66
C ALA A 45 -0.16 -7.77 -18.14
N GLN A 46 -0.69 -7.76 -19.37
CA GLN A 46 -1.28 -8.94 -20.00
C GLN A 46 -0.24 -10.07 -20.12
N SER A 47 0.96 -9.77 -20.62
CA SER A 47 2.00 -10.79 -20.80
C SER A 47 2.47 -11.40 -19.46
N PHE A 48 2.48 -10.62 -18.37
CA PHE A 48 2.72 -11.15 -17.02
C PHE A 48 1.59 -12.05 -16.55
N SER A 49 0.35 -11.63 -16.74
CA SER A 49 -0.85 -12.43 -16.45
C SER A 49 -0.80 -13.76 -17.21
N ASP A 50 -0.52 -13.75 -18.51
CA ASP A 50 -0.43 -14.96 -19.34
C ASP A 50 0.70 -15.91 -18.87
N LEU A 51 1.77 -15.36 -18.30
CA LEU A 51 2.83 -16.16 -17.65
C LEU A 51 2.44 -16.68 -16.27
N GLY A 52 1.24 -16.42 -15.76
CA GLY A 52 0.83 -16.80 -14.41
C GLY A 52 1.45 -15.94 -13.31
N VAL A 53 1.75 -14.68 -13.60
CA VAL A 53 2.29 -13.71 -12.63
C VAL A 53 1.20 -12.70 -12.30
N PRO A 54 0.70 -12.65 -11.05
CA PRO A 54 -0.28 -11.66 -10.65
C PRO A 54 0.31 -10.24 -10.74
N VAL A 55 -0.55 -9.29 -11.10
CA VAL A 55 -0.16 -7.90 -11.35
C VAL A 55 -1.01 -6.97 -10.51
N PHE A 56 -0.45 -5.87 -10.03
CA PHE A 56 -1.19 -4.77 -9.43
C PHE A 56 -0.99 -3.47 -10.21
N VAL A 57 -2.08 -2.80 -10.56
CA VAL A 57 -2.07 -1.52 -11.29
C VAL A 57 -3.03 -0.53 -10.60
N PRO A 58 -2.52 0.56 -10.00
CA PRO A 58 -3.35 1.70 -9.63
C PRO A 58 -3.69 2.50 -10.88
N ASP A 59 -4.96 2.45 -11.28
CA ASP A 59 -5.50 3.17 -12.44
C ASP A 59 -6.02 4.54 -12.00
N ILE A 60 -5.19 5.57 -12.19
CA ILE A 60 -5.51 6.96 -11.83
C ILE A 60 -6.28 7.67 -12.95
N LYS A 61 -6.14 7.20 -14.19
CA LYS A 61 -6.80 7.80 -15.36
C LYS A 61 -8.18 7.21 -15.65
N GLY A 62 -8.43 6.00 -15.15
CA GLY A 62 -9.66 5.24 -15.41
C GLY A 62 -9.68 4.57 -16.78
N ASP A 63 -8.58 4.56 -17.53
CA ASP A 63 -8.52 4.10 -18.92
C ASP A 63 -7.95 2.68 -19.10
N PHE A 64 -7.60 2.00 -18.00
CA PHE A 64 -6.91 0.71 -18.04
C PHE A 64 -7.85 -0.51 -18.02
N SER A 65 -9.09 -0.34 -17.56
CA SER A 65 -10.03 -1.45 -17.29
C SER A 65 -10.37 -2.35 -18.49
N GLY A 66 -10.21 -1.90 -19.74
CA GLY A 66 -10.46 -2.72 -20.93
C GLY A 66 -9.56 -3.95 -21.05
N ILE A 67 -8.48 -4.03 -20.28
CA ILE A 67 -7.62 -5.22 -20.23
C ILE A 67 -8.39 -6.51 -19.87
N ALA A 68 -9.51 -6.38 -19.14
CA ALA A 68 -10.30 -7.52 -18.69
C ALA A 68 -11.08 -8.24 -19.82
N VAL A 69 -11.21 -7.62 -21.00
CA VAL A 69 -12.01 -8.17 -22.11
C VAL A 69 -11.21 -8.23 -23.40
N PRO A 70 -11.54 -9.17 -24.31
CA PRO A 70 -10.90 -9.25 -25.62
C PRO A 70 -10.96 -7.93 -26.38
N GLY A 71 -9.86 -7.58 -27.04
CA GLY A 71 -9.87 -6.49 -28.00
C GLY A 71 -10.57 -6.89 -29.31
N GLN A 72 -10.67 -5.94 -30.24
CA GLN A 72 -11.26 -6.19 -31.56
C GLN A 72 -10.16 -6.26 -32.61
N MET A 73 -10.13 -7.36 -33.36
CA MET A 73 -9.23 -7.49 -34.51
C MET A 73 -9.75 -6.63 -35.66
N ASN A 74 -8.93 -5.69 -36.13
CA ASN A 74 -9.18 -4.86 -37.30
C ASN A 74 -7.92 -4.78 -38.17
N ASP A 75 -8.03 -4.20 -39.38
CA ASP A 75 -6.94 -4.17 -40.35
C ASP A 75 -5.66 -3.52 -39.80
N ARG A 76 -5.81 -2.46 -39.00
CA ARG A 76 -4.68 -1.75 -38.37
C ARG A 76 -3.99 -2.60 -37.31
N VAL A 77 -4.76 -3.33 -36.50
CA VAL A 77 -4.22 -4.26 -35.49
C VAL A 77 -3.50 -5.41 -36.19
N ARG A 78 -4.10 -5.99 -37.23
CA ARG A 78 -3.52 -7.09 -38.02
C ARG A 78 -2.22 -6.69 -38.69
N GLU A 79 -2.19 -5.54 -39.38
CA GLU A 79 -0.99 -5.02 -40.03
C GLU A 79 0.13 -4.79 -39.01
N ARG A 80 -0.20 -4.16 -37.87
CA ARG A 80 0.78 -3.92 -36.81
C ARG A 80 1.29 -5.21 -36.19
N ALA A 81 0.42 -6.20 -36.00
CA ALA A 81 0.78 -7.50 -35.46
C ALA A 81 1.77 -8.22 -36.40
N GLY A 82 1.53 -8.22 -37.71
CA GLY A 82 2.45 -8.79 -38.70
C GLY A 82 3.82 -8.08 -38.70
N GLN A 83 3.87 -6.76 -38.56
CA GLN A 83 5.13 -6.00 -38.48
C GLN A 83 6.00 -6.37 -37.26
N VAL A 84 5.41 -6.95 -36.22
CA VAL A 84 6.12 -7.38 -35.01
C VAL A 84 6.21 -8.90 -34.86
N GLY A 85 5.84 -9.66 -35.90
CA GLY A 85 5.89 -11.13 -35.90
C GLY A 85 4.80 -11.80 -35.06
N LEU A 86 3.61 -11.18 -34.98
CA LEU A 86 2.42 -11.67 -34.28
C LEU A 86 1.26 -11.92 -35.25
N ASP A 87 1.50 -12.65 -36.34
CA ASP A 87 0.47 -12.91 -37.37
C ASP A 87 -0.78 -13.61 -36.79
N ASP A 88 -0.58 -14.48 -35.80
CA ASP A 88 -1.62 -15.24 -35.09
C ASP A 88 -1.96 -14.63 -33.72
N LEU A 89 -2.06 -13.29 -33.64
CA LEU A 89 -2.45 -12.61 -32.40
C LEU A 89 -3.87 -13.01 -31.97
N ASP A 90 -3.95 -13.81 -30.90
CA ASP A 90 -5.21 -14.16 -30.27
C ASP A 90 -5.73 -13.01 -29.39
N MET A 91 -6.95 -12.55 -29.68
CA MET A 91 -7.59 -11.45 -28.96
C MET A 91 -8.30 -12.00 -27.72
N HIS A 92 -7.81 -11.62 -26.54
CA HIS A 92 -8.32 -12.12 -25.28
C HIS A 92 -8.13 -11.08 -24.16
N GLY A 93 -8.94 -11.21 -23.10
CA GLY A 93 -8.81 -10.42 -21.88
C GLY A 93 -7.99 -11.14 -20.81
N ALA A 94 -7.46 -10.39 -19.85
CA ALA A 94 -6.83 -10.92 -18.65
C ALA A 94 -7.85 -11.19 -17.53
N PRO A 95 -7.66 -12.22 -16.70
CA PRO A 95 -8.39 -12.35 -15.44
C PRO A 95 -8.12 -11.11 -14.58
N THR A 96 -9.19 -10.44 -14.16
CA THR A 96 -9.09 -9.11 -13.55
C THR A 96 -9.97 -9.01 -12.31
N VAL A 97 -9.43 -8.40 -11.25
CA VAL A 97 -10.17 -8.02 -10.04
C VAL A 97 -10.09 -6.51 -9.89
N PHE A 98 -11.25 -5.87 -9.68
CA PHE A 98 -11.34 -4.43 -9.45
C PHE A 98 -11.40 -4.13 -7.96
N TRP A 99 -10.57 -3.21 -7.51
CA TRP A 99 -10.49 -2.72 -6.15
C TRP A 99 -10.84 -1.24 -6.10
N ASP A 100 -11.53 -0.80 -5.06
CA ASP A 100 -11.88 0.60 -4.84
C ASP A 100 -11.99 0.85 -3.33
N VAL A 101 -11.32 1.87 -2.82
CA VAL A 101 -11.42 2.26 -1.39
C VAL A 101 -12.85 2.69 -1.04
N PHE A 102 -13.59 3.24 -2.00
CA PHE A 102 -14.98 3.70 -1.80
C PHE A 102 -16.02 2.61 -2.06
N GLY A 103 -15.63 1.48 -2.67
CA GLY A 103 -16.53 0.38 -3.00
C GLY A 103 -17.54 0.68 -4.11
N GLU A 104 -17.35 1.72 -4.92
CA GLU A 104 -18.29 2.13 -5.97
C GLU A 104 -17.95 1.47 -7.32
N GLN A 105 -16.66 1.35 -7.63
CA GLN A 105 -16.13 0.89 -8.93
C GLN A 105 -15.28 -0.39 -8.83
N GLY A 106 -15.32 -1.06 -7.68
CA GLY A 106 -14.57 -2.27 -7.35
C GLY A 106 -14.93 -2.78 -5.96
N HIS A 107 -14.34 -3.91 -5.56
CA HIS A 107 -14.46 -4.43 -4.20
C HIS A 107 -13.88 -3.43 -3.19
N PRO A 108 -14.57 -3.16 -2.07
CA PRO A 108 -14.06 -2.28 -1.02
C PRO A 108 -12.67 -2.72 -0.54
N LEU A 109 -11.66 -1.86 -0.75
CA LEU A 109 -10.32 -2.11 -0.25
C LEU A 109 -10.15 -1.41 1.11
N ARG A 110 -10.05 -2.20 2.18
CA ARG A 110 -9.81 -1.74 3.55
C ARG A 110 -8.55 -2.33 4.14
N LEU A 111 -7.90 -1.59 5.02
CA LEU A 111 -6.83 -2.04 5.90
C LEU A 111 -7.23 -1.79 7.36
N THR A 112 -6.64 -2.48 8.32
CA THR A 112 -6.77 -2.06 9.72
C THR A 112 -5.68 -1.07 10.11
N ILE A 113 -5.93 -0.31 11.19
CA ILE A 113 -4.88 0.51 11.84
C ILE A 113 -3.70 -0.35 12.29
N ALA A 114 -3.97 -1.58 12.74
CA ALA A 114 -2.95 -2.55 13.07
C ALA A 114 -2.07 -2.93 11.85
N ASP A 115 -2.67 -3.14 10.67
CA ASP A 115 -1.94 -3.54 9.45
C ASP A 115 -0.95 -2.45 8.98
N LEU A 116 -1.31 -1.18 9.10
CA LEU A 116 -0.34 -0.10 8.80
C LEU A 116 0.75 0.01 9.86
N GLY A 117 0.40 -0.24 11.11
CA GLY A 117 1.29 -0.10 12.25
C GLY A 117 1.71 1.35 12.54
N PRO A 118 2.44 1.58 13.66
CA PRO A 118 2.74 2.92 14.14
C PRO A 118 3.69 3.68 13.22
N THR A 119 4.57 2.98 12.49
CA THR A 119 5.59 3.61 11.66
C THR A 119 5.00 4.21 10.38
N LEU A 120 4.14 3.48 9.66
CA LEU A 120 3.52 4.00 8.45
C LEU A 120 2.49 5.08 8.79
N LEU A 121 1.70 4.90 9.85
CA LEU A 121 0.75 5.92 10.32
C LEU A 121 1.43 7.21 10.75
N SER A 122 2.56 7.12 11.46
CA SER A 122 3.32 8.33 11.84
C SER A 122 3.77 9.12 10.63
N ARG A 123 4.13 8.43 9.54
CA ARG A 123 4.55 9.07 8.29
C ARG A 123 3.36 9.64 7.52
N LEU A 124 2.26 8.89 7.44
CA LEU A 124 0.98 9.34 6.89
C LEU A 124 0.59 10.67 7.54
N MET A 125 0.66 10.75 8.86
CA MET A 125 0.30 11.95 9.63
C MET A 125 1.42 13.01 9.71
N ASN A 126 2.55 12.80 9.03
CA ASN A 126 3.76 13.64 9.07
C ASN A 126 4.19 14.01 10.50
N LEU A 127 4.18 13.03 11.39
CA LEU A 127 4.57 13.17 12.78
C LEU A 127 6.09 13.33 12.90
N ASN A 128 6.53 14.19 13.83
CA ASN A 128 7.94 14.29 14.19
C ASN A 128 8.40 13.07 15.01
N GLU A 129 9.70 12.99 15.31
CA GLU A 129 10.30 11.85 16.02
C GLU A 129 9.63 11.59 17.38
N THR A 130 9.39 12.64 18.16
CA THR A 130 8.73 12.53 19.48
C THR A 130 7.30 12.01 19.35
N GLN A 131 6.53 12.52 18.39
CA GLN A 131 5.16 12.09 18.11
C GLN A 131 5.13 10.66 17.57
N SER A 132 6.12 10.27 16.76
CA SER A 132 6.27 8.91 16.24
C SER A 132 6.58 7.91 17.36
N GLY A 133 7.47 8.26 18.29
CA GLY A 133 7.74 7.44 19.48
C GLY A 133 6.50 7.29 20.37
N LEU A 134 5.70 8.34 20.48
CA LEU A 134 4.43 8.27 21.20
C LEU A 134 3.38 7.41 20.48
N MET A 135 3.34 7.44 19.14
CA MET A 135 2.50 6.54 18.36
C MET A 135 2.89 5.07 18.60
N GLN A 136 4.19 4.76 18.64
CA GLN A 136 4.66 3.41 18.98
C GLN A 136 4.23 2.98 20.39
N LEU A 137 4.26 3.89 21.36
CA LEU A 137 3.77 3.63 22.71
C LEU A 137 2.28 3.33 22.71
N VAL A 138 1.46 4.11 21.99
CA VAL A 138 0.02 3.89 21.86
C VAL A 138 -0.29 2.48 21.34
N PHE A 139 0.41 2.06 20.29
CA PHE A 139 0.29 0.70 19.73
C PHE A 139 0.70 -0.36 20.74
N ARG A 140 1.85 -0.18 21.40
CA ARG A 140 2.34 -1.14 22.40
C ARG A 140 1.37 -1.32 23.57
N VAL A 141 0.74 -0.24 24.01
CA VAL A 141 -0.27 -0.31 25.07
C VAL A 141 -1.49 -1.10 24.60
N ALA A 142 -1.96 -0.91 23.36
CA ALA A 142 -3.06 -1.70 22.81
C ALA A 142 -2.69 -3.19 22.78
N ASP A 143 -1.48 -3.51 22.30
CA ASP A 143 -0.96 -4.88 22.23
C ASP A 143 -0.85 -5.53 23.62
N ASP A 144 -0.28 -4.83 24.60
CA ASP A 144 -0.10 -5.32 25.98
C ASP A 144 -1.45 -5.63 26.65
N ASN A 145 -2.54 -4.96 26.23
CA ASN A 145 -3.89 -5.20 26.72
C ASN A 145 -4.74 -6.12 25.80
N GLY A 146 -4.21 -6.50 24.63
CA GLY A 146 -4.94 -7.29 23.63
C GLY A 146 -6.12 -6.55 23.01
N TRP A 147 -6.06 -5.21 22.92
CA TRP A 147 -7.10 -4.38 22.32
C TRP A 147 -6.84 -4.20 20.83
N LEU A 148 -7.87 -4.46 20.01
CA LEU A 148 -7.75 -4.35 18.56
C LEU A 148 -7.74 -2.88 18.12
N LEU A 149 -6.89 -2.57 17.14
CA LEU A 149 -6.87 -1.29 16.44
C LEU A 149 -7.33 -1.53 15.01
N LEU A 150 -8.63 -1.40 14.77
CA LEU A 150 -9.24 -1.70 13.48
C LEU A 150 -9.36 -0.42 12.66
N ASP A 151 -9.91 0.64 13.25
CA ASP A 151 -10.20 1.89 12.53
C ASP A 151 -9.74 3.17 13.26
N LEU A 152 -10.07 4.33 12.70
CA LEU A 152 -9.68 5.63 13.26
C LEU A 152 -10.32 5.92 14.63
N LYS A 153 -11.50 5.36 14.92
CA LYS A 153 -12.21 5.53 16.19
C LYS A 153 -11.44 4.84 17.32
N ASP A 154 -10.85 3.68 17.02
CA ASP A 154 -9.99 2.93 17.95
C ASP A 154 -8.72 3.70 18.28
N LEU A 155 -8.01 4.16 17.25
CA LEU A 155 -6.78 4.88 17.44
C LEU A 155 -7.01 6.18 18.22
N ARG A 156 -8.11 6.89 17.94
CA ARG A 156 -8.52 8.07 18.71
C ARG A 156 -8.79 7.74 20.17
N ALA A 157 -9.56 6.70 20.45
CA ALA A 157 -9.88 6.27 21.82
C ALA A 157 -8.59 5.94 22.58
N MET A 158 -7.67 5.24 21.94
CA MET A 158 -6.38 4.91 22.51
C MET A 158 -5.51 6.14 22.82
N VAL A 159 -5.41 7.08 21.88
CA VAL A 159 -4.65 8.33 22.11
C VAL A 159 -5.24 9.13 23.28
N ASN A 160 -6.57 9.17 23.40
CA ASN A 160 -7.26 9.82 24.52
C ASN A 160 -6.93 9.12 25.84
N TRP A 161 -7.10 7.80 25.90
CA TRP A 161 -6.87 7.00 27.09
C TRP A 161 -5.42 7.07 27.56
N VAL A 162 -4.44 7.02 26.64
CA VAL A 162 -3.02 7.22 26.97
C VAL A 162 -2.78 8.60 27.59
N GLY A 163 -3.50 9.63 27.13
CA GLY A 163 -3.47 10.96 27.73
C GLY A 163 -4.00 11.00 29.15
N GLU A 164 -5.08 10.29 29.43
CA GLU A 164 -5.67 10.18 30.77
C GLU A 164 -4.76 9.38 31.72
N GLN A 165 -4.19 8.28 31.23
CA GLN A 165 -3.32 7.38 32.00
C GLN A 165 -1.84 7.81 32.04
N ARG A 166 -1.52 9.01 31.53
CA ARG A 166 -0.14 9.49 31.34
C ARG A 166 0.75 9.36 32.58
N GLN A 167 0.20 9.62 33.78
CA GLN A 167 0.99 9.59 35.02
C GLN A 167 1.44 8.17 35.37
N THR A 168 0.57 7.19 35.14
CA THR A 168 0.84 5.76 35.36
C THR A 168 1.79 5.25 34.29
N LEU A 169 1.48 5.51 33.01
CA LEU A 169 2.27 5.04 31.87
C LEU A 169 3.67 5.66 31.83
N SER A 170 3.84 6.90 32.29
CA SER A 170 5.14 7.57 32.26
C SER A 170 6.22 6.89 33.11
N ARG A 171 5.81 6.07 34.09
CA ARG A 171 6.73 5.27 34.92
C ARG A 171 7.34 4.09 34.17
N THR A 172 6.61 3.56 33.20
CA THR A 172 6.99 2.36 32.44
C THR A 172 7.59 2.71 31.09
N TYR A 173 7.02 3.70 30.41
CA TYR A 173 7.34 4.00 29.01
C TYR A 173 8.04 5.36 28.81
N GLY A 174 8.30 6.10 29.90
CA GLY A 174 8.92 7.42 29.84
C GLY A 174 7.92 8.55 29.63
N ASN A 175 8.42 9.79 29.58
CA ASN A 175 7.57 10.99 29.64
C ASN A 175 6.63 11.11 28.42
N ILE A 176 5.33 11.25 28.69
CA ILE A 176 4.29 11.46 27.67
C ILE A 176 3.87 12.94 27.66
N ALA A 177 4.32 13.68 26.63
CA ALA A 177 4.04 15.11 26.50
C ALA A 177 2.60 15.37 25.98
N PRO A 178 1.75 16.14 26.72
CA PRO A 178 0.38 16.44 26.28
C PRO A 178 0.28 17.16 24.93
N ALA A 179 1.25 18.03 24.62
CA ALA A 179 1.31 18.74 23.35
C ALA A 179 1.46 17.78 22.14
N SER A 180 2.22 16.70 22.31
CA SER A 180 2.41 15.67 21.27
C SER A 180 1.13 14.86 21.04
N LEU A 181 0.41 14.48 22.11
CA LEU A 181 -0.90 13.84 21.99
C LEU A 181 -1.89 14.72 21.23
N GLY A 182 -1.96 16.00 21.58
CA GLY A 182 -2.83 16.96 20.89
C GLY A 182 -2.49 17.13 19.40
N ALA A 183 -1.22 17.02 19.03
CA ALA A 183 -0.80 17.06 17.62
C ALA A 183 -1.23 15.79 16.85
N ILE A 184 -1.13 14.62 17.48
CA ILE A 184 -1.61 13.35 16.92
C ILE A 184 -3.13 13.42 16.70
N GLN A 185 -3.89 13.86 17.71
CA GLN A 185 -5.35 14.00 17.61
C GLN A 185 -5.78 14.92 16.46
N ARG A 186 -5.13 16.09 16.29
CA ARG A 186 -5.44 16.99 15.16
C ARG A 186 -5.11 16.36 13.81
N SER A 187 -4.05 15.57 13.75
CA SER A 187 -3.68 14.87 12.51
C SER A 187 -4.67 13.75 12.18
N LEU A 188 -5.23 13.06 13.18
CA LEU A 188 -6.33 12.10 12.97
C LEU A 188 -7.58 12.78 12.43
N LEU A 189 -7.97 13.92 13.02
CA LEU A 189 -9.11 14.72 12.53
C LEU A 189 -8.92 15.16 11.07
N SER A 190 -7.70 15.54 10.70
CA SER A 190 -7.38 15.89 9.31
C SER A 190 -7.58 14.70 8.35
N LEU A 191 -7.16 13.49 8.74
CA LEU A 191 -7.36 12.29 7.94
C LEU A 191 -8.84 11.93 7.77
N GLU A 192 -9.62 12.00 8.83
CA GLU A 192 -11.08 11.78 8.78
C GLU A 192 -11.75 12.78 7.84
N SER A 193 -11.38 14.06 7.92
CA SER A 193 -11.92 15.09 7.04
C SER A 193 -11.60 14.86 5.56
N GLN A 194 -10.56 14.08 5.26
CA GLN A 194 -10.16 13.67 3.91
C GLN A 194 -10.81 12.33 3.49
N GLY A 195 -11.75 11.80 4.26
CA GLY A 195 -12.47 10.57 3.92
C GLY A 195 -11.68 9.29 4.18
N ALA A 196 -10.62 9.32 4.99
CA ALA A 196 -9.81 8.14 5.28
C ALA A 196 -10.58 7.05 6.08
N GLU A 197 -11.75 7.35 6.65
CA GLU A 197 -12.57 6.39 7.39
C GLU A 197 -12.93 5.16 6.56
N GLN A 198 -13.25 5.33 5.27
CA GLN A 198 -13.63 4.22 4.39
C GLN A 198 -12.47 3.28 4.06
N PHE A 199 -11.24 3.77 4.22
CA PHE A 199 -10.03 2.98 4.02
C PHE A 199 -9.71 2.07 5.21
N PHE A 200 -10.25 2.37 6.40
CA PHE A 200 -9.96 1.62 7.60
C PHE A 200 -11.12 0.75 8.08
N GLY A 201 -10.83 -0.49 8.44
CA GLY A 201 -11.79 -1.41 9.04
C GLY A 201 -11.72 -2.82 8.49
N GLU A 202 -12.70 -3.65 8.86
CA GLU A 202 -12.79 -5.04 8.43
C GLU A 202 -13.94 -5.26 7.42
N PRO A 203 -13.84 -6.31 6.57
CA PRO A 203 -12.69 -7.18 6.43
C PRO A 203 -11.54 -6.46 5.72
N ALA A 204 -10.34 -6.60 6.27
CA ALA A 204 -9.13 -6.05 5.67
C ALA A 204 -8.61 -6.98 4.57
N VAL A 205 -8.06 -6.40 3.51
CA VAL A 205 -7.44 -7.18 2.44
C VAL A 205 -6.15 -7.84 2.93
N THR A 206 -5.88 -9.03 2.41
CA THR A 206 -4.66 -9.80 2.67
C THR A 206 -3.77 -9.83 1.44
N LEU A 207 -2.51 -10.19 1.61
CA LEU A 207 -1.60 -10.30 0.46
C LEU A 207 -2.06 -11.40 -0.50
N GLU A 208 -2.62 -12.50 0.04
CA GLU A 208 -3.15 -13.64 -0.71
C GLU A 208 -4.22 -13.23 -1.73
N ASP A 209 -5.01 -12.21 -1.43
CA ASP A 209 -6.05 -11.69 -2.32
C ASP A 209 -5.46 -11.15 -3.62
N PHE A 210 -4.23 -10.62 -3.57
CA PHE A 210 -3.53 -10.11 -4.74
C PHE A 210 -2.73 -11.18 -5.50
N LEU A 211 -2.37 -12.29 -4.85
CA LEU A 211 -1.50 -13.33 -5.41
C LEU A 211 -2.23 -14.42 -6.22
N GLN A 212 -3.51 -14.19 -6.56
CA GLN A 212 -4.37 -15.18 -7.19
C GLN A 212 -4.02 -15.46 -8.66
N THR A 213 -4.39 -16.67 -9.11
CA THR A 213 -4.40 -17.08 -10.53
C THR A 213 -5.78 -17.60 -10.90
N ASP A 214 -6.17 -17.50 -12.17
CA ASP A 214 -7.40 -18.10 -12.69
C ASP A 214 -7.28 -19.63 -12.88
N GLU A 215 -8.37 -20.26 -13.33
CA GLU A 215 -8.42 -21.71 -13.58
C GLU A 215 -7.45 -22.18 -14.69
N GLN A 216 -7.01 -21.27 -15.56
CA GLN A 216 -6.04 -21.52 -16.63
C GLN A 216 -4.60 -21.27 -16.16
N GLY A 217 -4.40 -20.90 -14.90
CA GLY A 217 -3.10 -20.58 -14.31
C GLY A 217 -2.56 -19.20 -14.70
N ARG A 218 -3.40 -18.32 -15.27
CA ARG A 218 -3.03 -16.93 -15.58
C ARG A 218 -3.12 -16.07 -14.31
N GLY A 219 -2.16 -15.18 -14.11
CA GLY A 219 -2.08 -14.32 -12.94
C GLY A 219 -3.17 -13.27 -12.97
N VAL A 220 -3.87 -13.08 -11.85
CA VAL A 220 -4.94 -12.07 -11.76
C VAL A 220 -4.33 -10.67 -11.82
N ILE A 221 -4.91 -9.81 -12.64
CA ILE A 221 -4.60 -8.38 -12.70
C ILE A 221 -5.51 -7.64 -11.72
N ASN A 222 -4.92 -7.13 -10.65
CA ASN A 222 -5.57 -6.33 -9.63
C ASN A 222 -5.53 -4.87 -10.05
N ILE A 223 -6.70 -4.30 -10.36
CA ILE A 223 -6.83 -2.89 -10.77
C ILE A 223 -7.45 -2.10 -9.64
N LEU A 224 -6.66 -1.21 -9.03
CA LEU A 224 -7.19 -0.23 -8.08
C LEU A 224 -7.73 0.97 -8.85
N HIS A 225 -9.04 1.22 -8.77
CA HIS A 225 -9.64 2.43 -9.30
C HIS A 225 -9.26 3.62 -8.41
N ALA A 226 -8.22 4.35 -8.81
CA ALA A 226 -7.56 5.35 -7.97
C ALA A 226 -7.89 6.81 -8.35
N GLU A 227 -8.70 7.05 -9.39
CA GLU A 227 -8.99 8.42 -9.87
C GLU A 227 -9.54 9.33 -8.75
N ARG A 228 -10.60 8.89 -8.06
CA ARG A 228 -11.19 9.64 -6.94
C ARG A 228 -10.26 9.64 -5.74
N LEU A 229 -9.67 8.49 -5.40
CA LEU A 229 -8.81 8.33 -4.21
C LEU A 229 -7.62 9.29 -4.26
N TYR A 230 -6.96 9.39 -5.41
CA TYR A 230 -5.84 10.30 -5.58
C TYR A 230 -6.28 11.77 -5.46
N ARG A 231 -7.42 12.17 -6.04
CA ARG A 231 -7.89 13.56 -5.97
C ARG A 231 -8.37 13.96 -4.58
N ALA A 232 -9.06 13.07 -3.89
CA ALA A 232 -9.63 13.32 -2.57
C ALA A 232 -8.58 13.18 -1.46
N SER A 233 -7.69 12.19 -1.57
CA SER A 233 -6.81 11.75 -0.48
C SER A 233 -5.45 11.24 -1.01
N PRO A 234 -4.60 12.09 -1.65
CA PRO A 234 -3.32 11.67 -2.24
C PRO A 234 -2.39 10.92 -1.27
N LEU A 235 -2.46 11.30 0.01
CA LEU A 235 -1.66 10.72 1.07
C LEU A 235 -2.11 9.28 1.42
N VAL A 236 -3.43 9.01 1.40
CA VAL A 236 -3.99 7.66 1.58
C VAL A 236 -3.57 6.77 0.40
N TYR A 237 -3.63 7.29 -0.82
CA TYR A 237 -3.14 6.61 -2.02
C TYR A 237 -1.67 6.17 -1.87
N SER A 238 -0.77 7.09 -1.54
CA SER A 238 0.66 6.76 -1.36
C SER A 238 0.91 5.77 -0.23
N THR A 239 0.14 5.85 0.86
CA THR A 239 0.25 4.90 1.98
C THR A 239 -0.23 3.51 1.60
N LEU A 240 -1.33 3.38 0.85
CA LEU A 240 -1.79 2.07 0.36
C LEU A 240 -0.71 1.39 -0.48
N LEU A 241 -0.08 2.12 -1.40
CA LEU A 241 0.98 1.57 -2.25
C LEU A 241 2.24 1.21 -1.45
N LEU A 242 2.61 2.01 -0.46
CA LEU A 242 3.73 1.68 0.42
C LEU A 242 3.41 0.48 1.33
N TRP A 243 2.18 0.38 1.83
CA TRP A 243 1.73 -0.77 2.59
C TRP A 243 1.87 -2.04 1.75
N LEU A 244 1.33 -2.06 0.53
CA LEU A 244 1.43 -3.22 -0.36
C LEU A 244 2.90 -3.62 -0.64
N LEU A 245 3.76 -2.64 -0.92
CA LEU A 245 5.19 -2.87 -1.09
C LEU A 245 5.87 -3.45 0.17
N SER A 246 5.44 -3.01 1.35
CA SER A 246 5.97 -3.50 2.63
C SER A 246 5.47 -4.92 2.91
N GLU A 247 4.19 -5.22 2.71
CA GLU A 247 3.62 -6.56 2.85
C GLU A 247 4.31 -7.57 1.93
N LEU A 248 4.52 -7.20 0.67
CA LEU A 248 5.26 -8.03 -0.28
C LEU A 248 6.69 -8.29 0.18
N PHE A 249 7.36 -7.28 0.76
CA PHE A 249 8.72 -7.45 1.25
C PHE A 249 8.78 -8.34 2.51
N GLU A 250 7.83 -8.18 3.42
CA GLU A 250 7.82 -8.85 4.72
C GLU A 250 7.30 -10.29 4.62
N GLN A 251 6.23 -10.52 3.86
CA GLN A 251 5.56 -11.82 3.79
C GLN A 251 6.13 -12.77 2.73
N LEU A 252 6.59 -12.25 1.58
CA LEU A 252 7.12 -13.14 0.54
C LEU A 252 8.46 -13.76 0.99
N PRO A 253 8.72 -15.02 0.65
CA PRO A 253 10.03 -15.62 0.88
C PRO A 253 11.07 -14.97 -0.03
N GLU A 254 12.33 -15.01 0.38
CA GLU A 254 13.41 -14.70 -0.54
C GLU A 254 13.53 -15.78 -1.60
N VAL A 255 13.62 -15.34 -2.86
CA VAL A 255 13.75 -16.19 -4.03
C VAL A 255 14.92 -15.61 -4.80
N GLY A 256 15.99 -16.39 -4.94
CA GLY A 256 17.16 -15.99 -5.72
C GLY A 256 16.82 -15.81 -7.20
N ASP A 257 17.45 -16.61 -8.07
CA ASP A 257 17.21 -16.51 -9.50
C ASP A 257 15.95 -17.30 -9.92
N ALA A 258 14.78 -16.67 -9.77
CA ALA A 258 13.50 -17.23 -10.21
C ALA A 258 13.31 -17.13 -11.73
N ASP A 259 12.69 -18.14 -12.36
CA ASP A 259 12.46 -18.14 -13.81
C ASP A 259 11.52 -17.03 -14.30
N LYS A 260 10.63 -16.55 -13.44
CA LYS A 260 9.72 -15.42 -13.64
C LYS A 260 9.48 -14.71 -12.30
N PRO A 261 8.98 -13.46 -12.30
CA PRO A 261 8.60 -12.80 -11.06
C PRO A 261 7.46 -13.54 -10.35
N ARG A 262 7.37 -13.39 -9.04
CA ARG A 262 6.19 -13.83 -8.27
C ARG A 262 5.05 -12.83 -8.32
N PHE A 263 5.37 -11.56 -8.49
CA PHE A 263 4.40 -10.48 -8.50
C PHE A 263 4.96 -9.28 -9.26
N VAL A 264 4.09 -8.48 -9.87
CA VAL A 264 4.50 -7.25 -10.57
C VAL A 264 3.60 -6.09 -10.16
N LEU A 265 4.20 -4.95 -9.80
CA LEU A 265 3.50 -3.70 -9.58
C LEU A 265 3.81 -2.73 -10.70
N PHE A 266 2.78 -2.13 -11.26
CA PHE A 266 2.90 -0.90 -12.03
C PHE A 266 2.51 0.28 -11.18
N PHE A 267 3.18 1.42 -11.36
CA PHE A 267 2.76 2.69 -10.81
C PHE A 267 2.43 3.62 -11.98
N ASP A 268 1.15 3.68 -12.37
CA ASP A 268 0.72 4.69 -13.35
C ASP A 268 0.79 6.08 -12.71
N GLU A 269 1.23 7.05 -13.52
CA GLU A 269 1.60 8.39 -13.06
C GLU A 269 2.48 8.37 -11.80
N ALA A 270 3.55 7.56 -11.86
CA ALA A 270 4.52 7.34 -10.79
C ALA A 270 5.05 8.61 -10.10
N HIS A 271 5.08 9.74 -10.80
CA HIS A 271 5.47 11.03 -10.21
C HIS A 271 4.64 11.41 -8.98
N LEU A 272 3.40 10.92 -8.88
CA LEU A 272 2.48 11.18 -7.78
C LEU A 272 2.90 10.54 -6.46
N LEU A 273 3.71 9.47 -6.52
CA LEU A 273 4.29 8.86 -5.31
C LEU A 273 5.33 9.74 -4.64
N PHE A 274 5.98 10.62 -5.41
CA PHE A 274 7.15 11.38 -4.98
C PHE A 274 6.85 12.88 -4.85
N LYS A 275 5.86 13.38 -5.58
CA LYS A 275 5.46 14.79 -5.54
C LYS A 275 4.91 15.12 -4.16
N ASP A 276 5.50 16.14 -3.52
CA ASP A 276 5.13 16.61 -2.18
C ASP A 276 5.22 15.54 -1.07
N ALA A 277 5.83 14.39 -1.37
CA ALA A 277 6.04 13.31 -0.41
C ALA A 277 7.12 13.71 0.60
N PRO A 278 6.91 13.48 1.91
CA PRO A 278 7.96 13.70 2.91
C PRO A 278 9.22 12.90 2.57
N LYS A 279 10.41 13.47 2.83
CA LYS A 279 11.69 12.81 2.53
C LYS A 279 11.77 11.38 3.10
N SER A 280 11.27 11.18 4.31
CA SER A 280 11.25 9.86 4.97
C SER A 280 10.40 8.82 4.21
N LEU A 281 9.34 9.24 3.52
CA LEU A 281 8.51 8.40 2.68
C LEU A 281 9.29 8.02 1.40
N THR A 282 9.88 9.01 0.73
CA THR A 282 10.72 8.80 -0.46
C THR A 282 11.88 7.85 -0.18
N ASP A 283 12.65 8.08 0.89
CA ASP A 283 13.80 7.24 1.26
C ASP A 283 13.38 5.77 1.52
N ARG A 284 12.16 5.55 2.04
CA ARG A 284 11.61 4.20 2.26
C ARG A 284 11.15 3.54 0.96
N ILE A 285 10.50 4.28 0.06
CA ILE A 285 10.15 3.76 -1.27
C ILE A 285 11.41 3.31 -2.00
N GLU A 286 12.46 4.15 -1.98
CA GLU A 286 13.78 3.82 -2.54
C GLU A 286 14.34 2.53 -1.93
N GLN A 287 14.32 2.42 -0.60
CA GLN A 287 14.80 1.23 0.10
C GLN A 287 14.01 -0.02 -0.29
N VAL A 288 12.67 0.05 -0.32
CA VAL A 288 11.84 -1.11 -0.63
C VAL A 288 12.02 -1.53 -2.08
N VAL A 289 12.02 -0.59 -3.05
CA VAL A 289 12.28 -0.91 -4.46
C VAL A 289 13.61 -1.65 -4.61
N ARG A 290 14.67 -1.20 -3.92
CA ARG A 290 15.97 -1.89 -3.97
C ARG A 290 15.93 -3.31 -3.40
N LEU A 291 15.16 -3.55 -2.34
CA LEU A 291 15.18 -4.82 -1.61
C LEU A 291 14.16 -5.83 -2.15
N ILE A 292 13.02 -5.39 -2.66
CA ILE A 292 11.90 -6.25 -3.06
C ILE A 292 12.24 -7.17 -4.24
N ARG A 293 13.30 -6.85 -4.99
CA ARG A 293 13.84 -7.72 -6.04
C ARG A 293 14.21 -9.11 -5.51
N SER A 294 14.79 -9.22 -4.30
CA SER A 294 15.15 -10.52 -3.70
C SER A 294 13.94 -11.37 -3.33
N LYS A 295 12.74 -10.78 -3.34
CA LYS A 295 11.45 -11.46 -3.15
C LYS A 295 10.82 -11.91 -4.47
N GLY A 296 11.50 -11.65 -5.59
CA GLY A 296 10.98 -11.95 -6.92
C GLY A 296 9.92 -10.97 -7.41
N VAL A 297 9.88 -9.74 -6.88
CA VAL A 297 8.87 -8.74 -7.27
C VAL A 297 9.43 -7.77 -8.32
N GLY A 298 8.70 -7.59 -9.42
CA GLY A 298 8.96 -6.54 -10.42
C GLY A 298 8.20 -5.26 -10.08
N VAL A 299 8.83 -4.10 -10.30
CA VAL A 299 8.22 -2.78 -10.07
C VAL A 299 8.45 -1.93 -11.31
N TYR A 300 7.39 -1.41 -11.90
CA TYR A 300 7.42 -0.67 -13.16
C TYR A 300 6.82 0.71 -12.96
N PHE A 301 7.65 1.74 -13.06
CA PHE A 301 7.18 3.12 -12.95
C PHE A 301 6.76 3.63 -14.32
N VAL A 302 5.54 4.14 -14.41
CA VAL A 302 4.99 4.73 -15.63
C VAL A 302 4.80 6.22 -15.39
N THR A 303 5.53 7.06 -16.12
CA THR A 303 5.55 8.51 -15.89
C THR A 303 5.60 9.27 -17.21
N GLN A 304 5.30 10.56 -17.19
CA GLN A 304 5.44 11.40 -18.38
C GLN A 304 6.91 11.72 -18.65
N ASN A 305 7.67 12.04 -17.60
CA ASN A 305 9.06 12.45 -17.69
C ASN A 305 9.91 11.66 -16.67
N PRO A 306 11.04 11.08 -17.09
CA PRO A 306 11.95 10.39 -16.18
C PRO A 306 12.45 11.26 -15.02
N LEU A 307 12.59 12.57 -15.23
CA LEU A 307 13.04 13.52 -14.20
C LEU A 307 12.03 13.72 -13.06
N ASP A 308 10.81 13.20 -13.19
CA ASP A 308 9.83 13.24 -12.12
C ASP A 308 10.05 12.14 -11.05
N LEU A 309 11.03 11.25 -11.26
CA LEU A 309 11.42 10.20 -10.32
C LEU A 309 12.78 10.53 -9.68
N PRO A 310 12.99 10.18 -8.39
CA PRO A 310 14.29 10.35 -7.75
C PRO A 310 15.40 9.54 -8.45
N GLU A 311 16.61 10.11 -8.55
CA GLU A 311 17.78 9.44 -9.14
C GLU A 311 18.08 8.06 -8.53
N PRO A 312 18.01 7.86 -7.19
CA PRO A 312 18.23 6.54 -6.60
C PRO A 312 17.23 5.49 -7.08
N VAL A 313 15.97 5.87 -7.32
CA VAL A 313 14.95 4.98 -7.89
C VAL A 313 15.28 4.68 -9.35
N LEU A 314 15.56 5.71 -10.16
CA LEU A 314 15.93 5.56 -11.58
C LEU A 314 17.12 4.62 -11.76
N GLY A 315 18.09 4.65 -10.84
CA GLY A 315 19.25 3.75 -10.84
C GLY A 315 18.91 2.27 -10.62
N GLN A 316 17.73 1.94 -10.08
CA GLN A 316 17.27 0.55 -9.89
C GLN A 316 16.49 0.02 -11.11
N LEU A 317 16.10 0.87 -12.06
CA LEU A 317 15.22 0.48 -13.17
C LEU A 317 16.03 -0.09 -14.34
N GLY A 318 16.07 -1.42 -14.42
CA GLY A 318 16.86 -2.13 -15.41
C GLY A 318 16.26 -2.14 -16.82
N ASN A 319 14.94 -2.30 -16.93
CA ASN A 319 14.24 -2.30 -18.22
C ASN A 319 13.73 -0.88 -18.55
N ARG A 320 14.06 -0.33 -19.71
CA ARG A 320 13.71 1.05 -20.10
C ARG A 320 12.94 1.09 -21.40
N ILE A 321 11.78 1.74 -21.37
CA ILE A 321 10.91 1.97 -22.52
C ILE A 321 10.55 3.46 -22.55
N GLN A 322 11.13 4.19 -23.49
CA GLN A 322 10.92 5.64 -23.67
C GLN A 322 10.13 5.89 -24.95
N HIS A 323 8.87 6.27 -24.80
CA HIS A 323 8.05 6.83 -25.88
C HIS A 323 8.45 8.27 -26.16
N ALA A 324 7.87 8.86 -27.21
CA ALA A 324 8.13 10.26 -27.59
C ALA A 324 7.96 11.22 -26.40
N LEU A 325 8.81 12.24 -26.33
CA LEU A 325 8.64 13.40 -25.47
C LEU A 325 8.42 14.64 -26.34
N ARG A 326 7.68 15.61 -25.81
CA ARG A 326 7.53 16.91 -26.46
C ARG A 326 8.40 17.91 -25.71
N ALA A 327 9.22 18.66 -26.43
CA ALA A 327 10.08 19.68 -25.85
C ALA A 327 9.68 21.09 -26.27
N PHE A 328 9.00 21.80 -25.38
CA PHE A 328 8.60 23.21 -25.59
C PHE A 328 9.34 24.16 -24.67
N THR A 329 9.87 23.66 -23.55
CA THR A 329 10.57 24.44 -22.53
C THR A 329 12.01 23.97 -22.34
N PRO A 330 12.88 24.79 -21.73
CA PRO A 330 14.22 24.35 -21.34
C PRO A 330 14.21 23.15 -20.38
N ARG A 331 13.17 23.02 -19.53
CA ARG A 331 13.00 21.85 -18.66
C ARG A 331 12.74 20.59 -19.49
N ASP A 332 11.91 20.68 -20.51
CA ASP A 332 11.62 19.53 -21.38
C ASP A 332 12.85 19.11 -22.19
N GLN A 333 13.66 20.07 -22.66
CA GLN A 333 14.92 19.74 -23.33
C GLN A 333 15.90 19.02 -22.39
N LYS A 334 15.96 19.41 -21.11
CA LYS A 334 16.74 18.69 -20.10
C LYS A 334 16.18 17.28 -19.88
N ALA A 335 14.86 17.12 -19.87
CA ALA A 335 14.20 15.83 -19.74
C ALA A 335 14.55 14.88 -20.90
N VAL A 336 14.50 15.38 -22.13
CA VAL A 336 14.89 14.62 -23.32
C VAL A 336 16.35 14.17 -23.24
N ARG A 337 17.26 15.08 -22.88
CA ARG A 337 18.68 14.76 -22.69
C ARG A 337 18.91 13.72 -21.60
N ALA A 338 18.26 13.90 -20.46
CA ALA A 338 18.36 12.97 -19.34
C ALA A 338 17.86 11.57 -19.74
N ALA A 339 16.69 11.50 -20.39
CA ALA A 339 16.14 10.25 -20.90
C ALA A 339 17.10 9.56 -21.88
N ALA A 340 17.64 10.31 -22.84
CA ALA A 340 18.57 9.81 -23.85
C ALA A 340 19.86 9.24 -23.25
N GLN A 341 20.41 9.89 -22.22
CA GLN A 341 21.64 9.49 -21.53
C GLN A 341 21.49 8.23 -20.68
N THR A 342 20.26 7.79 -20.39
CA THR A 342 20.04 6.58 -19.59
C THR A 342 20.15 5.28 -20.38
N PHE A 343 20.28 5.37 -21.70
CA PHE A 343 20.34 4.23 -22.58
C PHE A 343 21.77 3.79 -22.88
N ARG A 344 21.98 2.48 -23.02
CA ARG A 344 23.20 1.97 -23.62
C ARG A 344 23.21 2.35 -25.11
N ALA A 345 24.25 3.06 -25.54
CA ALA A 345 24.36 3.56 -26.90
C ALA A 345 24.35 2.43 -27.95
N LYS A 346 23.67 2.71 -29.07
CA LYS A 346 23.70 1.89 -30.30
C LYS A 346 24.36 2.72 -31.41
N PRO A 347 25.44 2.24 -32.04
CA PRO A 347 26.05 2.94 -33.17
C PRO A 347 25.02 3.23 -34.27
N GLY A 348 25.03 4.46 -34.79
CA GLY A 348 24.11 4.91 -35.83
C GLY A 348 22.74 5.40 -35.35
N LEU A 349 22.43 5.32 -34.05
CA LEU A 349 21.17 5.78 -33.48
C LEU A 349 21.38 7.01 -32.59
N ASN A 350 20.77 8.14 -32.95
CA ASN A 350 20.75 9.34 -32.09
C ASN A 350 19.51 9.31 -31.19
N THR A 351 19.67 8.80 -29.98
CA THR A 351 18.60 8.66 -28.98
C THR A 351 17.86 9.97 -28.69
N GLU A 352 18.57 11.10 -28.57
CA GLU A 352 17.95 12.40 -28.29
C GLU A 352 17.08 12.87 -29.47
N ALA A 353 17.57 12.73 -30.70
CA ALA A 353 16.81 13.09 -31.89
C ALA A 353 15.57 12.20 -32.07
N GLU A 354 15.70 10.89 -31.84
CA GLU A 354 14.58 9.94 -31.93
C GLU A 354 13.51 10.21 -30.87
N ILE A 355 13.87 10.62 -29.66
CA ILE A 355 12.91 10.98 -28.61
C ILE A 355 11.95 12.10 -29.05
N LEU A 356 12.46 13.02 -29.87
CA LEU A 356 11.71 14.16 -30.38
C LEU A 356 10.89 13.84 -31.63
N SER A 357 11.34 12.88 -32.45
CA SER A 357 10.79 12.62 -33.79
C SER A 357 9.93 11.37 -33.91
N MET A 358 10.00 10.43 -32.96
CA MET A 358 9.30 9.14 -33.08
C MET A 358 7.77 9.30 -33.06
N SER A 359 7.08 8.49 -33.87
CA SER A 359 5.62 8.46 -33.96
C SER A 359 4.98 7.68 -32.80
N THR A 360 3.70 7.94 -32.54
CA THR A 360 2.91 7.21 -31.55
C THR A 360 2.96 5.70 -31.76
N GLY A 361 3.17 4.96 -30.66
CA GLY A 361 3.32 3.51 -30.68
C GLY A 361 4.70 3.02 -31.12
N THR A 362 5.67 3.91 -31.24
CA THR A 362 7.10 3.61 -31.31
C THR A 362 7.76 4.04 -30.00
N ALA A 363 8.75 3.29 -29.54
CA ALA A 363 9.53 3.64 -28.35
C ALA A 363 11.01 3.27 -28.54
N LEU A 364 11.88 3.96 -27.81
CA LEU A 364 13.25 3.52 -27.58
C LEU A 364 13.26 2.52 -26.44
N VAL A 365 13.74 1.31 -26.70
CA VAL A 365 13.67 0.20 -25.75
C VAL A 365 15.08 -0.33 -25.48
N SER A 366 15.40 -0.49 -24.21
CA SER A 366 16.59 -1.19 -23.72
C SER A 366 16.16 -2.11 -22.62
N VAL A 367 16.30 -3.41 -22.83
CA VAL A 367 15.99 -4.45 -21.84
C VAL A 367 17.29 -5.01 -21.28
N LEU A 368 17.19 -6.01 -20.40
CA LEU A 368 18.35 -6.71 -19.86
C LEU A 368 18.59 -8.03 -20.59
N ASP A 369 19.85 -8.33 -20.87
CA ASP A 369 20.28 -9.64 -21.35
C ASP A 369 20.30 -10.69 -20.23
N GLU A 370 20.66 -11.94 -20.57
CA GLU A 370 20.73 -13.05 -19.60
C GLU A 370 21.74 -12.84 -18.47
N ARG A 371 22.70 -11.92 -18.63
CA ARG A 371 23.69 -11.54 -17.61
C ARG A 371 23.23 -10.34 -16.79
N GLY A 372 22.05 -9.79 -17.08
CA GLY A 372 21.50 -8.61 -16.44
C GLY A 372 22.16 -7.31 -16.90
N GLN A 373 22.84 -7.30 -18.05
CA GLN A 373 23.38 -6.09 -18.66
C GLN A 373 22.37 -5.45 -19.61
N PRO A 374 22.26 -4.11 -19.66
CA PRO A 374 21.42 -3.44 -20.64
C PRO A 374 21.84 -3.79 -22.08
N THR A 375 20.86 -4.17 -22.90
CA THR A 375 21.03 -4.30 -24.34
C THR A 375 21.27 -2.91 -24.95
N PRO A 376 21.92 -2.80 -26.13
CA PRO A 376 21.91 -1.54 -26.87
C PRO A 376 20.46 -1.08 -27.11
N VAL A 377 20.23 0.23 -27.09
CA VAL A 377 18.89 0.79 -27.29
C VAL A 377 18.39 0.56 -28.71
N GLU A 378 17.13 0.17 -28.82
CA GLU A 378 16.47 -0.17 -30.06
C GLU A 378 15.26 0.72 -30.33
N ARG A 379 15.12 1.19 -31.58
CA ARG A 379 13.90 1.87 -32.03
C ARG A 379 12.85 0.81 -32.34
N THR A 380 11.91 0.64 -31.41
CA THR A 380 10.99 -0.49 -31.37
C THR A 380 9.57 -0.06 -31.70
N LEU A 381 8.96 -0.72 -32.68
CA LEU A 381 7.53 -0.65 -32.91
C LEU A 381 6.80 -1.48 -31.85
N ILE A 382 6.01 -0.84 -30.99
CA ILE A 382 5.28 -1.52 -29.91
C ILE A 382 4.20 -2.42 -30.50
N ARG A 383 4.13 -3.66 -30.01
CA ARG A 383 3.10 -4.63 -30.42
C ARG A 383 1.69 -4.13 -30.04
N PRO A 384 0.65 -4.49 -30.81
CA PRO A 384 -0.72 -4.23 -30.38
C PRO A 384 -1.09 -5.11 -29.16
N PRO A 385 -1.98 -4.63 -28.27
CA PRO A 385 -2.50 -5.42 -27.16
C PRO A 385 -3.52 -6.46 -27.66
N ALA A 386 -3.62 -7.59 -26.96
CA ALA A 386 -4.65 -8.61 -27.20
C ALA A 386 -6.02 -8.22 -26.61
N SER A 387 -6.01 -7.39 -25.58
CA SER A 387 -7.21 -6.92 -24.89
C SER A 387 -7.69 -5.56 -25.41
N ARG A 388 -8.88 -5.13 -24.97
CA ARG A 388 -9.51 -3.89 -25.43
C ARG A 388 -8.69 -2.67 -25.01
N ILE A 389 -8.50 -1.75 -25.95
CA ILE A 389 -7.93 -0.43 -25.68
C ILE A 389 -9.03 0.49 -25.13
N GLY A 390 -8.76 1.14 -24.00
CA GLY A 390 -9.70 2.05 -23.34
C GLY A 390 -10.56 1.35 -22.29
N PRO A 391 -11.46 2.09 -21.62
CA PRO A 391 -12.18 1.59 -20.46
C PRO A 391 -13.32 0.63 -20.81
N LEU A 392 -13.71 -0.17 -19.83
CA LEU A 392 -15.02 -0.83 -19.80
C LEU A 392 -16.13 0.19 -19.58
N ASN A 393 -17.33 -0.13 -20.05
CA ASN A 393 -18.51 0.57 -19.58
C ASN A 393 -18.95 0.07 -18.19
N ASP A 394 -19.82 0.84 -17.52
CA ASP A 394 -20.26 0.53 -16.15
C ASP A 394 -20.97 -0.83 -16.03
N ALA A 395 -21.69 -1.27 -17.07
CA ALA A 395 -22.40 -2.55 -17.04
C ALA A 395 -21.42 -3.73 -17.13
N GLU A 396 -20.43 -3.65 -18.02
CA GLU A 396 -19.34 -4.62 -18.14
C GLU A 396 -18.55 -4.72 -16.83
N ARG A 397 -18.18 -3.57 -16.25
CA ARG A 397 -17.47 -3.53 -14.97
C ARG A 397 -18.26 -4.17 -13.84
N ARG A 398 -19.55 -3.81 -13.67
CA ARG A 398 -20.41 -4.40 -12.65
C ARG A 398 -20.55 -5.90 -12.81
N ALA A 399 -20.70 -6.39 -14.05
CA ALA A 399 -20.78 -7.82 -14.31
C ALA A 399 -19.50 -8.55 -13.86
N LEU A 400 -18.32 -7.99 -14.14
CA LEU A 400 -17.05 -8.57 -13.71
C LEU A 400 -16.88 -8.57 -12.19
N ILE A 401 -17.27 -7.48 -11.51
CA ILE A 401 -17.25 -7.40 -10.04
C ILE A 401 -18.17 -8.47 -9.43
N GLN A 402 -19.37 -8.64 -9.97
CA GLN A 402 -20.34 -9.63 -9.49
C GLN A 402 -19.90 -11.08 -9.74
N SER A 403 -19.20 -11.35 -10.85
CA SER A 403 -18.65 -12.68 -11.14
C SER A 403 -17.33 -12.97 -10.44
N SER A 404 -16.78 -12.00 -9.70
CA SER A 404 -15.48 -12.14 -9.05
C SER A 404 -15.54 -13.18 -7.92
N PRO A 405 -14.48 -13.97 -7.71
CA PRO A 405 -14.38 -14.86 -6.54
C PRO A 405 -14.47 -14.14 -5.19
N LEU A 406 -14.26 -12.83 -5.17
CA LEU A 406 -14.29 -11.99 -3.97
C LEU A 406 -15.64 -11.26 -3.77
N ALA A 407 -16.62 -11.49 -4.65
CA ALA A 407 -17.95 -10.90 -4.50
C ALA A 407 -18.59 -11.31 -3.16
N GLY A 408 -19.10 -10.33 -2.42
CA GLY A 408 -19.67 -10.55 -1.09
C GLY A 408 -18.65 -10.65 0.05
N VAL A 409 -17.34 -10.78 -0.23
CA VAL A 409 -16.31 -10.89 0.82
C VAL A 409 -16.10 -9.55 1.51
N TYR A 410 -15.95 -8.46 0.75
CA TYR A 410 -15.65 -7.12 1.29
C TYR A 410 -16.84 -6.16 1.30
N ASP A 411 -17.99 -6.60 0.78
CA ASP A 411 -19.15 -5.74 0.56
C ASP A 411 -19.72 -5.19 1.87
N THR A 412 -19.71 -6.02 2.93
CA THR A 412 -20.27 -5.66 4.24
C THR A 412 -19.14 -5.38 5.24
N PRO A 413 -19.05 -4.15 5.79
CA PRO A 413 -18.14 -3.87 6.88
C PRO A 413 -18.43 -4.74 8.11
N VAL A 414 -17.39 -5.18 8.79
CA VAL A 414 -17.50 -5.91 10.05
C VAL A 414 -16.96 -5.00 11.17
N ASP A 415 -17.78 -4.78 12.19
CA ASP A 415 -17.40 -4.01 13.38
C ASP A 415 -17.30 -4.97 14.57
N ARG A 416 -16.08 -5.41 14.88
CA ARG A 416 -15.80 -6.30 16.02
C ARG A 416 -15.51 -5.44 17.24
N GLU A 417 -15.64 -6.04 18.42
CA GLU A 417 -15.25 -5.37 19.66
C GLU A 417 -13.74 -5.02 19.63
N SER A 418 -13.43 -3.72 19.62
CA SER A 418 -12.07 -3.18 19.52
C SER A 418 -11.76 -2.23 20.68
N ALA A 419 -10.63 -1.53 20.59
CA ALA A 419 -10.18 -0.63 21.65
C ALA A 419 -11.26 0.41 22.00
N TYR A 420 -12.00 0.92 21.02
CA TYR A 420 -13.08 1.87 21.25
C TYR A 420 -14.18 1.32 22.18
N GLU A 421 -14.80 0.19 21.86
CA GLU A 421 -15.92 -0.36 22.64
C GLU A 421 -15.46 -0.82 24.04
N ILE A 422 -14.22 -1.29 24.17
CA ILE A 422 -13.64 -1.65 25.47
C ILE A 422 -13.47 -0.41 26.35
N LEU A 423 -12.84 0.64 25.81
CA LEU A 423 -12.56 1.87 26.55
C LEU A 423 -13.83 2.63 26.90
N GLN A 424 -14.82 2.66 26.00
CA GLN A 424 -16.12 3.27 26.28
C GLN A 424 -16.81 2.58 27.46
N ARG A 425 -16.88 1.24 27.48
CA ARG A 425 -17.47 0.51 28.61
C ARG A 425 -16.72 0.72 29.93
N GLN A 426 -15.39 0.85 29.90
CA GLN A 426 -14.61 1.16 31.10
C GLN A 426 -14.95 2.55 31.65
N ALA A 427 -15.09 3.55 30.77
CA ALA A 427 -15.49 4.90 31.17
C ALA A 427 -16.91 4.93 31.76
N GLU A 428 -17.87 4.24 31.14
CA GLU A 428 -19.24 4.11 31.63
C GLU A 428 -19.31 3.40 32.99
N ALA A 429 -18.50 2.35 33.19
CA ALA A 429 -18.42 1.65 34.47
C ALA A 429 -17.85 2.54 35.58
N ALA A 430 -16.80 3.32 35.29
CA ALA A 430 -16.20 4.26 36.25
C ALA A 430 -17.16 5.39 36.67
N LEU A 431 -18.05 5.83 35.76
CA LEU A 431 -19.10 6.82 36.06
C LEU A 431 -20.28 6.22 36.85
N SER A 432 -20.48 4.91 36.76
CA SER A 432 -21.59 4.19 37.39
C SER A 432 -21.26 3.66 38.79
N GLU A 433 -19.98 3.69 39.21
CA GLU A 433 -19.63 3.38 40.59
C GLU A 433 -20.19 4.47 41.52
N PRO A 434 -21.06 4.11 42.50
CA PRO A 434 -21.60 5.10 43.42
C PRO A 434 -20.48 5.67 44.28
N THR A 435 -20.29 7.00 44.22
CA THR A 435 -19.44 7.79 45.11
C THR A 435 -19.91 7.65 46.56
N THR A 436 -19.61 6.52 47.18
CA THR A 436 -20.12 6.15 48.51
C THR A 436 -19.24 6.75 49.60
N THR A 437 -18.86 8.03 49.52
CA THR A 437 -18.10 8.69 50.60
C THR A 437 -18.23 10.21 50.62
N VAL A 438 -19.44 10.81 50.66
CA VAL A 438 -19.60 12.16 51.24
C VAL A 438 -21.01 12.41 51.80
N THR A 439 -21.48 11.64 52.79
CA THR A 439 -22.67 12.07 53.59
C THR A 439 -22.73 11.42 54.98
N THR A 440 -21.64 11.47 55.75
CA THR A 440 -21.69 11.07 57.17
C THR A 440 -20.78 11.90 58.08
N GLN A 441 -20.65 13.21 57.82
CA GLN A 441 -19.99 14.14 58.76
C GLN A 441 -20.80 15.39 59.15
N GLN A 442 -22.09 15.48 58.81
CA GLN A 442 -22.95 16.59 59.26
C GLN A 442 -23.99 16.24 60.35
N ALA A 443 -24.03 15.00 60.84
CA ALA A 443 -25.01 14.59 61.87
C ALA A 443 -24.47 14.51 63.31
N ALA A 444 -23.25 14.99 63.60
CA ALA A 444 -22.64 14.86 64.94
C ALA A 444 -22.23 16.19 65.60
N ARG A 445 -22.82 17.34 65.20
CA ARG A 445 -22.48 18.65 65.78
C ARG A 445 -23.61 19.36 66.54
N SER A 446 -24.67 18.67 66.91
CA SER A 446 -25.75 19.23 67.73
C SER A 446 -26.21 18.27 68.83
N ARG A 447 -25.36 18.04 69.85
CA ARG A 447 -25.83 17.80 71.22
C ARG A 447 -24.69 17.74 72.25
N ARG A 448 -24.87 18.60 73.26
CA ARG A 448 -24.34 18.56 74.64
C ARG A 448 -22.92 19.10 74.88
N GLY A 449 -22.90 20.23 75.59
CA GLY A 449 -21.75 20.72 76.34
C GLY A 449 -21.68 20.18 77.77
N SER A 450 -20.76 20.81 78.50
CA SER A 450 -20.49 20.76 79.95
C SER A 450 -19.70 19.56 80.49
N GLY A 451 -18.54 19.84 81.07
CA GLY A 451 -17.82 18.95 82.00
C GLY A 451 -16.31 18.90 81.75
N GLY A 452 -15.51 19.54 82.62
CA GLY A 452 -14.06 19.61 82.50
C GLY A 452 -13.31 18.33 82.91
N GLY A 453 -11.99 18.34 82.72
CA GLY A 453 -11.08 17.34 83.28
C GLY A 453 -9.94 16.94 82.36
N THR A 454 -8.72 17.15 82.84
CA THR A 454 -7.43 16.89 82.20
C THR A 454 -7.11 15.40 82.05
N SER A 455 -6.52 14.96 80.93
CA SER A 455 -5.23 14.20 80.86
C SER A 455 -5.05 13.31 79.60
N ARG A 456 -3.83 13.40 79.06
CA ARG A 456 -2.96 12.37 78.42
C ARG A 456 -3.45 11.52 77.21
N ARG A 457 -2.76 11.78 76.09
CA ARG A 457 -1.84 10.88 75.34
C ARG A 457 -2.41 9.55 74.77
N GLY A 458 -2.33 9.43 73.44
CA GLY A 458 -1.66 8.30 72.77
C GLY A 458 -2.54 7.24 72.11
N ASP A 459 -2.34 7.09 70.80
CA ASP A 459 -2.52 5.90 69.96
C ASP A 459 -3.93 5.41 69.54
N SER A 460 -4.22 5.59 68.25
CA SER A 460 -4.53 4.47 67.32
C SER A 460 -4.93 4.98 65.92
N VAL A 461 -3.96 5.49 65.16
CA VAL A 461 -4.11 5.76 63.71
C VAL A 461 -3.58 4.59 62.84
N LEU A 462 -3.24 3.45 63.47
CA LEU A 462 -2.59 2.32 62.77
C LEU A 462 -3.51 1.12 62.45
N ALA A 463 -4.83 1.26 62.55
CA ALA A 463 -5.78 0.15 62.35
C ALA A 463 -6.59 0.19 61.03
N ALA A 464 -6.35 1.16 60.13
CA ALA A 464 -7.19 1.36 58.94
C ALA A 464 -6.51 1.10 57.58
N THR A 465 -5.23 0.71 57.53
CA THR A 465 -4.44 0.65 56.28
C THR A 465 -4.00 -0.75 55.85
N ALA A 466 -4.56 -1.83 56.40
CA ALA A 466 -4.10 -3.20 56.14
C ALA A 466 -5.11 -4.14 55.44
N LYS A 467 -6.13 -3.64 54.72
CA LYS A 467 -7.16 -4.52 54.11
C LYS A 467 -7.46 -4.32 52.62
N SER A 468 -6.64 -3.60 51.85
CA SER A 468 -6.91 -3.34 50.42
C SER A 468 -5.86 -3.88 49.43
N THR A 469 -4.77 -4.52 49.87
CA THR A 469 -3.66 -4.89 48.97
C THR A 469 -3.56 -6.39 48.61
N ALA A 470 -4.53 -7.22 48.99
CA ALA A 470 -4.44 -8.67 48.83
C ALA A 470 -5.36 -9.31 47.76
N ARG A 471 -5.89 -8.56 46.79
CA ARG A 471 -6.74 -9.13 45.71
C ARG A 471 -6.30 -8.87 44.26
N ALA A 472 -5.13 -8.28 44.01
CA ALA A 472 -4.73 -7.88 42.65
C ALA A 472 -3.56 -8.67 42.03
N VAL A 473 -3.06 -9.75 42.65
CA VAL A 473 -1.82 -10.42 42.19
C VAL A 473 -2.07 -11.87 41.68
N GLY A 474 -3.32 -12.27 41.45
CA GLY A 474 -3.66 -13.69 41.25
C GLY A 474 -3.84 -14.22 39.82
N THR A 475 -3.93 -13.41 38.77
CA THR A 475 -4.47 -13.87 37.47
C THR A 475 -3.69 -13.49 36.20
N GLN A 476 -2.43 -13.07 36.31
CA GLN A 476 -1.71 -12.49 35.16
C GLN A 476 -0.45 -13.21 34.67
N ILE A 477 -0.26 -14.49 35.01
CA ILE A 477 0.87 -15.28 34.47
C ILE A 477 0.31 -16.50 33.76
N GLY A 478 0.11 -16.40 32.44
CA GLY A 478 -0.37 -17.55 31.65
C GLY A 478 -0.77 -17.33 30.18
N ARG A 479 -0.53 -16.16 29.56
CA ARG A 479 -0.80 -15.94 28.12
C ARG A 479 0.27 -15.12 27.41
N GLN A 480 1.54 -15.35 27.73
CA GLN A 480 2.65 -14.92 26.90
C GLN A 480 3.31 -16.14 26.28
N ILE A 481 2.83 -16.50 25.10
CA ILE A 481 3.53 -17.07 23.93
C ILE A 481 2.42 -17.29 22.88
N VAL A 482 2.70 -16.91 21.63
CA VAL A 482 1.90 -17.04 20.39
C VAL A 482 1.11 -15.79 19.95
N ARG A 483 1.77 -14.93 19.15
CA ARG A 483 1.33 -14.57 17.79
C ARG A 483 2.45 -13.81 17.06
N GLY A 484 2.77 -14.30 15.86
CA GLY A 484 3.98 -13.97 15.07
C GLY A 484 4.55 -15.18 14.31
N LEU A 485 4.04 -16.40 14.54
CA LEU A 485 4.52 -17.64 13.89
C LEU A 485 3.39 -18.66 13.58
N LEU A 486 2.17 -18.24 13.26
CA LEU A 486 1.06 -19.16 12.92
C LEU A 486 0.57 -19.01 11.47
N GLY A 487 1.50 -19.05 10.53
CA GLY A 487 1.24 -19.28 9.10
C GLY A 487 1.79 -20.62 8.57
N SER A 488 2.37 -21.49 9.41
CA SER A 488 3.11 -22.68 8.93
C SER A 488 2.70 -24.04 9.51
N LEU A 489 1.62 -24.17 10.27
CA LEU A 489 1.23 -25.46 10.87
C LEU A 489 -0.28 -25.75 10.84
N THR A 490 -0.85 -25.88 9.65
CA THR A 490 -2.05 -26.73 9.41
C THR A 490 -1.91 -27.53 8.12
N GLY A 491 -0.76 -28.17 7.93
CA GLY A 491 -0.62 -29.33 7.04
C GLY A 491 -0.72 -30.62 7.84
N LYS A 492 -1.94 -31.18 7.99
CA LYS A 492 -2.10 -32.57 8.45
C LYS A 492 -2.23 -33.48 7.24
N ARG A 493 -1.24 -34.36 7.08
CA ARG A 493 -1.29 -35.56 6.24
C ARG A 493 -2.56 -36.38 6.55
N ARG A 494 -3.31 -36.68 5.50
CA ARG A 494 -3.53 -38.07 5.09
C ARG A 494 -3.39 -38.18 3.59
#